data_AF-A0A2D5VB65-F1
#
_entry.id   AF-A0A2D5VB65-F1
#
_cell.length_a   1.000
_cell.length_b   1.000
_cell.length_c   1.000
_cell.angle_alpha   90.00
_cell.angle_beta   90.00
_cell.angle_gamma   90.00
#
_symmetry.space_group_name_H-M   'P 1'
#
loop_
_entity.id
_entity.type
_entity.pdbx_description
1 polymer ?
#
loop_
_entity_poly.entity_id
_entity_poly.type
_entity_poly.pdbx_seq_one_letter_code
_entity_poly.pdbx_strand_id
1 'polypeptide(L)'
;MGTPITLVIEACYSGNFISQDGVKSVLADKDRTIIASARGDKQSKIARSSSFTRTFFSLIEGNKPIGEAFEEAADKLERMAYHQGQYPQMESNGDGNPNQPEDYVTLKGKYIPADLISLAAPPNITKITPATELAKGVSSKKIEVELLGSEITSVYGTVIPPNFDPKAELKSWQDLSFPEFDLAKVSDGKYAATFADFSMLGDYSVIINVENADGFADPVQTTITVPGETTKSEPTQLTGDVNGDSVVNIFDLSCRIIWQVWC
;
A
#
# COMPACT_ATOMS: atom_id res chain seq x y z
N MET A 1 31.46 -18.85 10.09
CA MET A 1 30.11 -18.24 10.11
C MET A 1 30.15 -17.06 9.15
N GLY A 2 29.20 -16.98 8.23
CA GLY A 2 29.08 -15.83 7.34
C GLY A 2 28.52 -14.63 8.10
N THR A 3 28.82 -13.42 7.64
CA THR A 3 28.12 -12.22 8.11
C THR A 3 26.68 -12.29 7.61
N PRO A 4 25.66 -12.14 8.47
CA PRO A 4 24.27 -12.09 8.01
C PRO A 4 24.07 -10.97 6.98
N ILE A 5 23.38 -11.27 5.88
CA ILE A 5 23.10 -10.29 4.81
C ILE A 5 21.59 -10.18 4.61
N THR A 6 21.07 -8.96 4.60
CA THR A 6 19.69 -8.68 4.18
C THR A 6 19.73 -7.97 2.83
N LEU A 7 19.09 -8.55 1.81
CA LEU A 7 18.92 -7.99 0.48
C LEU A 7 17.46 -7.57 0.33
N VAL A 8 17.23 -6.30 -0.02
CA VAL A 8 15.91 -5.78 -0.34
C VAL A 8 15.90 -5.36 -1.81
N ILE A 9 14.97 -5.90 -2.60
CA ILE A 9 14.97 -5.77 -4.06
C ILE A 9 13.62 -5.24 -4.52
N GLU A 10 13.58 -3.98 -4.97
CA GLU A 10 12.42 -3.39 -5.65
C GLU A 10 12.61 -3.47 -7.17
N ALA A 11 12.01 -4.48 -7.78
CA ALA A 11 12.05 -4.67 -9.23
C ALA A 11 10.91 -5.58 -9.70
N CYS A 12 10.50 -5.41 -10.95
CA CYS A 12 9.64 -6.38 -11.61
C CYS A 12 10.30 -7.76 -11.58
N TYR A 13 9.50 -8.78 -11.29
CA TYR A 13 9.94 -10.17 -11.26
C TYR A 13 11.03 -10.45 -10.23
N SER A 14 11.14 -9.62 -9.19
CA SER A 14 12.19 -9.70 -8.16
C SER A 14 12.18 -11.02 -7.39
N GLY A 15 11.05 -11.72 -7.32
CA GLY A 15 10.97 -13.08 -6.77
C GLY A 15 11.90 -14.09 -7.45
N ASN A 16 12.33 -13.85 -8.70
CA ASN A 16 13.31 -14.70 -9.38
C ASN A 16 14.71 -14.67 -8.74
N PHE A 17 15.00 -13.67 -7.90
CA PHE A 17 16.22 -13.67 -7.09
C PHE A 17 16.17 -14.70 -5.94
N ILE A 18 14.98 -15.19 -5.58
CA ILE A 18 14.76 -16.25 -4.57
C ILE A 18 14.72 -17.61 -5.26
N SER A 19 13.85 -17.76 -6.26
CA SER A 19 13.71 -18.99 -7.05
C SER A 19 13.19 -18.69 -8.45
N GLN A 20 13.69 -19.38 -9.46
CA GLN A 20 13.20 -19.30 -10.84
C GLN A 20 12.76 -20.69 -11.29
N ASP A 21 11.54 -20.81 -11.80
CA ASP A 21 10.96 -22.09 -12.28
C ASP A 21 11.03 -23.24 -11.26
N GLY A 22 10.86 -22.92 -9.96
CA GLY A 22 10.97 -23.87 -8.85
C GLY A 22 12.42 -24.27 -8.51
N VAL A 23 13.41 -23.68 -9.18
CA VAL A 23 14.83 -23.87 -8.88
C VAL A 23 15.29 -22.72 -7.99
N LYS A 24 15.76 -23.09 -6.80
CA LYS A 24 16.35 -22.18 -5.83
C LYS A 24 17.55 -21.40 -6.43
N SER A 25 17.58 -20.09 -6.21
CA SER A 25 18.68 -19.20 -6.59
C SER A 25 19.91 -19.38 -5.70
N VAL A 26 21.09 -19.05 -6.22
CA VAL A 26 22.35 -18.97 -5.44
C VAL A 26 22.34 -17.85 -4.39
N LEU A 27 21.40 -16.92 -4.49
CA LEU A 27 21.22 -15.85 -3.51
C LEU A 27 20.50 -16.36 -2.27
N ALA A 28 19.54 -17.27 -2.42
CA ALA A 28 18.87 -17.92 -1.29
C ALA A 28 19.89 -18.88 -0.66
N ASP A 29 20.41 -18.56 0.51
CA ASP A 29 21.37 -19.39 1.21
C ASP A 29 21.29 -19.12 2.70
N LYS A 30 21.94 -19.96 3.50
CA LYS A 30 22.03 -19.75 4.94
C LYS A 30 22.63 -18.37 5.24
N ASP A 31 22.15 -17.77 6.33
CA ASP A 31 22.55 -16.44 6.80
C ASP A 31 22.20 -15.29 5.83
N ARG A 32 21.31 -15.53 4.84
CA ARG A 32 20.80 -14.49 3.94
C ARG A 32 19.30 -14.34 4.07
N THR A 33 18.85 -13.09 4.10
CA THR A 33 17.43 -12.73 4.01
C THR A 33 17.24 -11.97 2.71
N ILE A 34 16.33 -12.42 1.86
CA ILE A 34 15.95 -11.77 0.62
C ILE A 34 14.51 -11.29 0.77
N ILE A 35 14.29 -10.02 0.50
CA ILE A 35 12.97 -9.38 0.48
C ILE A 35 12.79 -8.81 -0.92
N ALA A 36 11.90 -9.41 -1.69
CA ALA A 36 11.55 -9.02 -3.05
C ALA A 36 10.22 -8.28 -3.05
N SER A 37 10.15 -7.16 -3.77
CA SER A 37 8.93 -6.37 -3.87
C SER A 37 7.82 -7.10 -4.61
N ALA A 38 8.13 -8.06 -5.48
CA ALA A 38 7.15 -8.74 -6.33
C ALA A 38 7.45 -10.24 -6.48
N ARG A 39 6.42 -11.03 -6.76
CA ARG A 39 6.57 -12.45 -7.11
C ARG A 39 7.32 -12.62 -8.44
N GLY A 40 7.98 -13.77 -8.63
CA GLY A 40 8.80 -14.05 -9.81
C GLY A 40 8.07 -13.93 -11.17
N ASP A 41 6.74 -14.02 -11.20
CA ASP A 41 5.90 -13.85 -12.41
C ASP A 41 5.10 -12.54 -12.39
N LYS A 42 5.41 -11.59 -11.50
CA LYS A 42 4.67 -10.34 -11.33
C LYS A 42 5.56 -9.11 -11.44
N GLN A 43 4.97 -8.01 -11.87
CA GLN A 43 5.64 -6.72 -11.93
C GLN A 43 5.57 -6.00 -10.59
N SER A 44 6.66 -5.29 -10.28
CA SER A 44 6.68 -4.35 -9.16
C SER A 44 6.03 -3.06 -9.63
N LYS A 45 5.18 -2.50 -8.78
CA LYS A 45 4.39 -1.33 -9.10
C LYS A 45 4.86 -0.21 -8.21
N ILE A 46 5.37 0.82 -8.86
CA ILE A 46 6.03 1.93 -8.20
C ILE A 46 5.30 3.17 -8.68
N ALA A 47 4.57 3.81 -7.77
CA ALA A 47 4.00 5.13 -7.97
C ALA A 47 4.89 6.17 -7.31
N ARG A 48 4.63 7.44 -7.62
CA ARG A 48 5.43 8.59 -7.16
C ARG A 48 5.67 8.59 -5.64
N SER A 49 4.68 8.23 -4.84
CA SER A 49 4.72 8.25 -3.38
C SER A 49 4.45 6.92 -2.73
N SER A 50 4.47 5.84 -3.50
CA SER A 50 4.19 4.54 -2.94
C SER A 50 4.85 3.43 -3.73
N SER A 51 5.54 2.59 -2.99
CA SER A 51 6.21 1.39 -3.45
C SER A 51 6.28 0.42 -2.30
N PHE A 52 6.70 -0.81 -2.57
CA PHE A 52 6.89 -1.78 -1.51
C PHE A 52 7.97 -1.31 -0.55
N THR A 53 9.14 -0.89 -1.05
CA THR A 53 10.25 -0.53 -0.16
C THR A 53 9.97 0.74 0.63
N ARG A 54 9.22 1.69 0.07
CA ARG A 54 8.81 2.89 0.82
C ARG A 54 7.95 2.54 2.03
N THR A 55 6.98 1.63 1.86
CA THR A 55 6.13 1.16 2.96
C THR A 55 6.91 0.28 3.94
N PHE A 56 7.73 -0.64 3.43
CA PHE A 56 8.55 -1.51 4.26
C PHE A 56 9.53 -0.71 5.13
N PHE A 57 10.25 0.27 4.55
CA PHE A 57 11.22 1.06 5.30
C PHE A 57 10.56 2.04 6.27
N SER A 58 9.37 2.60 5.99
CA SER A 58 8.68 3.40 7.02
C SER A 58 8.32 2.58 8.26
N LEU A 59 8.03 1.28 8.09
CA LEU A 59 7.77 0.35 9.18
C LEU A 59 9.04 -0.02 9.94
N ILE A 60 10.14 -0.26 9.22
CA ILE A 60 11.47 -0.42 9.84
C ILE A 60 11.85 0.85 10.62
N GLU A 61 11.51 2.02 10.08
CA GLU A 61 11.76 3.31 10.72
C GLU A 61 10.94 3.49 12.01
N GLY A 62 9.73 2.94 12.03
CA GLY A 62 8.90 2.78 13.21
C GLY A 62 9.38 1.69 14.18
N ASN A 63 10.61 1.17 14.04
CA ASN A 63 11.20 0.14 14.87
C ASN A 63 10.39 -1.18 14.86
N LYS A 64 9.82 -1.57 13.71
CA LYS A 64 9.21 -2.90 13.54
C LYS A 64 10.26 -3.96 13.20
N PRO A 65 10.11 -5.20 13.72
CA PRO A 65 10.90 -6.33 13.25
C PRO A 65 10.71 -6.60 11.76
N ILE A 66 11.72 -7.16 11.10
CA ILE A 66 11.72 -7.38 9.64
C ILE A 66 10.49 -8.16 9.17
N GLY A 67 10.17 -9.27 9.83
CA GLY A 67 9.03 -10.12 9.44
C GLY A 67 7.69 -9.40 9.56
N GLU A 68 7.49 -8.63 10.63
CA GLU A 68 6.27 -7.83 10.85
C GLU A 68 6.17 -6.67 9.86
N ALA A 69 7.28 -5.98 9.60
CA ALA A 69 7.34 -4.91 8.61
C ALA A 69 7.05 -5.42 7.19
N PHE A 70 7.55 -6.62 6.84
CA PHE A 70 7.26 -7.25 5.56
C PHE A 70 5.78 -7.61 5.40
N GLU A 71 5.20 -8.30 6.39
CA GLU A 71 3.79 -8.72 6.36
C GLU A 71 2.86 -7.51 6.27
N GLU A 72 3.07 -6.51 7.12
CA GLU A 72 2.24 -5.29 7.10
C GLU A 72 2.42 -4.49 5.80
N ALA A 73 3.63 -4.42 5.23
CA ALA A 73 3.84 -3.79 3.93
C ALA A 73 3.11 -4.53 2.80
N ALA A 74 3.16 -5.87 2.80
CA ALA A 74 2.47 -6.69 1.81
C ALA A 74 0.95 -6.50 1.88
N ASP A 75 0.38 -6.53 3.10
CA ASP A 75 -1.05 -6.32 3.35
C ASP A 75 -1.51 -4.92 2.92
N LYS A 76 -0.72 -3.88 3.24
CA LYS A 76 -1.01 -2.49 2.84
C LYS A 76 -1.06 -2.34 1.32
N LEU A 77 -0.13 -2.95 0.60
CA LEU A 77 -0.09 -2.90 -0.86
C LEU A 77 -1.24 -3.66 -1.51
N GLU A 78 -1.63 -4.82 -0.98
CA GLU A 78 -2.74 -5.60 -1.54
C GLU A 78 -4.07 -4.83 -1.50
N ARG A 79 -4.25 -3.93 -0.53
CA ARG A 79 -5.46 -3.11 -0.38
C ARG A 79 -5.48 -1.88 -1.29
N MET A 80 -4.32 -1.43 -1.74
CA MET A 80 -4.20 -0.24 -2.58
C MET A 80 -4.48 -0.58 -4.05
N ALA A 81 -5.41 0.17 -4.65
CA ALA A 81 -5.93 -0.14 -5.99
C ALA A 81 -4.86 -0.35 -7.07
N TYR A 82 -3.77 0.42 -7.05
CA TYR A 82 -2.70 0.27 -8.05
C TYR A 82 -1.71 -0.85 -7.74
N HIS A 83 -1.54 -1.28 -6.49
CA HIS A 83 -0.51 -2.26 -6.09
C HIS A 83 -0.97 -3.72 -6.13
N GLN A 84 -2.28 -3.95 -6.22
CA GLN A 84 -2.89 -5.29 -6.27
C GLN A 84 -2.22 -6.24 -7.27
N GLY A 85 -1.90 -7.46 -6.86
CA GLY A 85 -1.33 -8.47 -7.75
C GLY A 85 0.19 -8.47 -7.90
N GLN A 86 0.92 -7.62 -7.15
CA GLN A 86 2.38 -7.62 -7.10
C GLN A 86 2.96 -8.76 -6.24
N TYR A 87 2.30 -9.11 -5.13
CA TYR A 87 2.66 -10.19 -4.19
C TYR A 87 4.14 -10.22 -3.76
N PRO A 88 4.56 -9.35 -2.83
CA PRO A 88 5.92 -9.36 -2.27
C PRO A 88 6.32 -10.74 -1.70
N GLN A 89 7.62 -11.02 -1.68
CA GLN A 89 8.18 -12.29 -1.23
C GLN A 89 9.36 -12.08 -0.27
N MET A 90 9.45 -12.92 0.75
CA MET A 90 10.51 -12.93 1.74
C MET A 90 11.02 -14.35 1.92
N GLU A 91 12.34 -14.54 1.87
CA GLU A 91 12.99 -15.83 2.16
C GLU A 91 14.17 -15.54 3.10
N SER A 92 14.21 -16.20 4.25
CA SER A 92 15.26 -16.04 5.25
C SER A 92 15.87 -17.35 5.79
N ASN A 93 15.33 -18.51 5.43
CA ASN A 93 15.80 -19.82 5.86
C ASN A 93 16.78 -20.48 4.85
N GLY A 94 16.84 -19.96 3.62
CA GLY A 94 17.73 -20.42 2.56
C GLY A 94 17.27 -21.71 1.87
N ASP A 95 15.98 -22.03 1.81
CA ASP A 95 15.42 -23.17 1.08
C ASP A 95 14.88 -22.83 -0.32
N GLY A 96 14.76 -21.53 -0.65
CA GLY A 96 14.23 -21.02 -1.91
C GLY A 96 12.71 -20.95 -2.00
N ASN A 97 11.98 -21.25 -0.92
CA ASN A 97 10.52 -21.18 -0.86
C ASN A 97 10.12 -19.96 -0.01
N PRO A 98 9.67 -18.87 -0.62
CA PRO A 98 9.37 -17.66 0.13
C PRO A 98 8.06 -17.75 0.91
N ASN A 99 7.93 -16.85 1.88
CA ASN A 99 6.75 -16.60 2.72
C ASN A 99 6.28 -17.84 3.49
N GLN A 100 7.18 -18.77 3.82
CA GLN A 100 6.86 -19.92 4.66
C GLN A 100 6.93 -19.53 6.15
N PRO A 101 6.17 -20.19 7.04
CA PRO A 101 6.27 -19.95 8.48
C PRO A 101 7.71 -20.01 9.02
N GLU A 102 8.53 -20.89 8.45
CA GLU A 102 9.95 -21.03 8.76
C GLU A 102 10.74 -19.74 8.51
N ASP A 103 10.40 -18.98 7.47
CA ASP A 103 11.05 -17.69 7.18
C ASP A 103 10.79 -16.68 8.30
N TYR A 104 9.55 -16.59 8.78
CA TYR A 104 9.18 -15.70 9.87
C TYR A 104 9.86 -16.11 11.18
N VAL A 105 9.99 -17.42 11.43
CA VAL A 105 10.71 -17.95 12.59
C VAL A 105 12.17 -17.51 12.59
N THR A 106 12.88 -17.56 11.45
CA THR A 106 14.29 -17.12 11.43
C THR A 106 14.46 -15.61 11.66
N LEU A 107 13.41 -14.82 11.40
CA LEU A 107 13.42 -13.36 11.52
C LEU A 107 12.81 -12.84 12.83
N LYS A 108 12.35 -13.73 13.72
CA LYS A 108 11.74 -13.34 14.98
C LYS A 108 12.68 -12.46 15.81
N GLY A 109 12.27 -11.23 16.07
CA GLY A 109 13.05 -10.23 16.82
C GLY A 109 14.30 -9.73 16.10
N LYS A 110 14.43 -9.96 14.79
CA LYS A 110 15.48 -9.35 13.96
C LYS A 110 15.01 -8.00 13.45
N TYR A 111 15.90 -7.03 13.55
CA TYR A 111 15.71 -5.65 13.11
C TYR A 111 16.76 -5.32 12.06
N ILE A 112 16.42 -4.48 11.09
CA ILE A 112 17.44 -3.77 10.31
C ILE A 112 17.91 -2.62 11.20
N PRO A 113 19.19 -2.57 11.60
CA PRO A 113 19.72 -1.44 12.35
C PRO A 113 19.51 -0.20 11.50
N ALA A 114 18.73 0.72 12.02
CA ALA A 114 18.59 2.04 11.45
C ALA A 114 18.91 2.99 12.60
N ASP A 115 19.93 3.81 12.41
CA ASP A 115 20.33 4.86 13.36
C ASP A 115 19.25 5.96 13.36
N LEU A 116 18.09 5.63 13.89
CA LEU A 116 16.89 6.44 13.75
C LEU A 116 16.66 7.24 15.00
N ILE A 117 17.21 8.44 14.97
CA ILE A 117 16.70 9.52 15.81
C ILE A 117 15.63 10.24 14.98
N SER A 118 14.43 9.66 14.89
CA SER A 118 13.28 10.44 14.40
C SER A 118 12.77 11.30 15.55
N LEU A 119 13.13 12.59 15.55
CA LEU A 119 12.72 13.57 16.57
C LEU A 119 11.33 14.14 16.33
N ALA A 120 10.67 13.77 15.24
CA ALA A 120 9.36 14.29 14.88
C ALA A 120 8.50 13.19 14.22
N ALA A 121 7.19 13.27 14.46
CA ALA A 121 6.27 12.26 13.99
C ALA A 121 5.86 12.55 12.53
N PRO A 122 5.86 11.53 11.64
CA PRO A 122 5.25 11.68 10.33
C PRO A 122 3.77 12.04 10.48
N PRO A 123 3.16 12.67 9.47
CA PRO A 123 1.77 13.04 9.52
C PRO A 123 0.88 11.81 9.57
N ASN A 124 -0.35 11.97 10.07
CA ASN A 124 -1.35 10.92 10.16
C ASN A 124 -2.68 11.42 9.62
N ILE A 125 -3.26 10.70 8.66
CA ILE A 125 -4.58 11.02 8.11
C ILE A 125 -5.64 10.41 9.01
N THR A 126 -6.51 11.26 9.57
CA THR A 126 -7.55 10.82 10.51
C THR A 126 -8.93 10.70 9.85
N LYS A 127 -9.16 11.40 8.73
CA LYS A 127 -10.45 11.37 8.03
C LYS A 127 -10.28 11.74 6.57
N ILE A 128 -11.09 11.12 5.72
CA ILE A 128 -11.27 11.47 4.30
C ILE A 128 -12.75 11.60 3.98
N THR A 129 -13.09 12.29 2.90
CA THR A 129 -14.41 12.21 2.25
C THR A 129 -14.85 10.73 2.14
N PRO A 130 -16.01 10.36 2.72
CA PRO A 130 -16.54 9.00 2.60
C PRO A 130 -16.84 8.61 1.16
N ALA A 131 -16.89 7.31 0.89
CA ALA A 131 -17.32 6.80 -0.40
C ALA A 131 -18.71 7.34 -0.78
N THR A 132 -18.90 7.69 -2.04
CA THR A 132 -20.11 8.39 -2.49
C THR A 132 -20.38 8.15 -3.97
N GLU A 133 -21.65 8.04 -4.30
CA GLU A 133 -22.12 8.12 -5.69
C GLU A 133 -22.34 9.60 -6.07
N LEU A 134 -21.95 9.98 -7.30
CA LEU A 134 -22.24 11.30 -7.86
C LEU A 134 -23.65 11.35 -8.43
N ALA A 135 -24.30 12.52 -8.36
CA ALA A 135 -25.57 12.69 -9.05
C ALA A 135 -25.40 12.58 -10.57
N LYS A 136 -26.42 12.08 -11.28
CA LYS A 136 -26.37 11.92 -12.74
C LYS A 136 -25.98 13.25 -13.42
N GLY A 137 -24.93 13.20 -14.25
CA GLY A 137 -24.40 14.36 -14.97
C GLY A 137 -23.42 15.24 -14.16
N VAL A 138 -23.13 14.88 -12.91
CA VAL A 138 -22.08 15.53 -12.11
C VAL A 138 -20.77 14.78 -12.30
N SER A 139 -19.72 15.51 -12.71
CA SER A 139 -18.36 14.97 -12.89
C SER A 139 -17.35 15.51 -11.87
N SER A 140 -17.84 16.19 -10.83
CA SER A 140 -16.98 16.82 -9.82
C SER A 140 -17.35 16.48 -8.39
N LYS A 141 -16.33 16.38 -7.53
CA LYS A 141 -16.49 16.17 -6.09
C LYS A 141 -15.44 16.98 -5.34
N LYS A 142 -15.86 17.61 -4.25
CA LYS A 142 -14.95 18.15 -3.24
C LYS A 142 -14.42 17.01 -2.38
N ILE A 143 -13.10 16.84 -2.39
CA ILE A 143 -12.37 15.91 -1.54
C ILE A 143 -11.82 16.70 -0.35
N GLU A 144 -12.10 16.21 0.86
CA GLU A 144 -11.71 16.81 2.12
C GLU A 144 -10.95 15.77 2.94
N VAL A 145 -9.88 16.20 3.61
CA VAL A 145 -9.06 15.36 4.48
C VAL A 145 -8.81 16.09 5.79
N GLU A 146 -8.87 15.34 6.89
CA GLU A 146 -8.41 15.78 8.21
C GLU A 146 -7.15 14.99 8.57
N LEU A 147 -6.14 15.68 9.10
CA LEU A 147 -4.85 15.09 9.43
C LEU A 147 -4.26 15.69 10.72
N LEU A 148 -3.40 14.92 11.36
CA LEU A 148 -2.55 15.32 12.48
C LEU A 148 -1.10 15.36 12.00
N GLY A 149 -0.34 16.37 12.41
CA GLY A 149 1.06 16.52 12.04
C GLY A 149 1.47 17.98 11.97
N SER A 150 2.77 18.22 12.04
CA SER A 150 3.38 19.56 11.90
C SER A 150 4.15 19.65 10.59
N GLU A 151 4.38 20.89 10.14
CA GLU A 151 5.26 21.20 9.00
C GLU A 151 4.87 20.43 7.72
N ILE A 152 3.57 20.28 7.44
CA ILE A 152 3.07 19.56 6.26
C ILE A 152 3.60 20.24 4.99
N THR A 153 4.38 19.49 4.21
CA THR A 153 5.02 19.98 2.99
C THR A 153 4.15 19.73 1.76
N SER A 154 3.39 18.64 1.73
CA SER A 154 2.48 18.35 0.62
C SER A 154 1.28 17.50 1.03
N VAL A 155 0.12 17.81 0.43
CA VAL A 155 -1.13 17.05 0.51
C VAL A 155 -1.72 17.00 -0.89
N TYR A 156 -1.87 15.80 -1.44
CA TYR A 156 -2.39 15.63 -2.81
C TYR A 156 -3.14 14.32 -2.95
N GLY A 157 -4.04 14.30 -3.93
CA GLY A 157 -4.82 13.12 -4.31
C GLY A 157 -4.37 12.55 -5.65
N THR A 158 -4.39 11.23 -5.77
CA THR A 158 -4.20 10.49 -7.02
C THR A 158 -5.52 9.81 -7.38
N VAL A 159 -6.00 9.97 -8.63
CA VAL A 159 -7.29 9.45 -9.08
C VAL A 159 -7.11 8.28 -10.04
N ILE A 160 -7.46 7.09 -9.60
CA ILE A 160 -7.37 5.86 -10.40
C ILE A 160 -8.71 5.62 -11.08
N PRO A 161 -8.74 5.51 -12.41
CA PRO A 161 -9.97 5.37 -13.16
C PRO A 161 -10.58 3.96 -13.08
N PRO A 162 -11.90 3.81 -13.33
CA PRO A 162 -12.59 2.51 -13.25
C PRO A 162 -12.08 1.45 -14.24
N ASN A 163 -11.44 1.86 -15.33
CA ASN A 163 -10.94 0.97 -16.36
C ASN A 163 -9.50 0.48 -16.11
N PHE A 164 -8.87 0.89 -15.02
CA PHE A 164 -7.55 0.42 -14.65
C PHE A 164 -7.63 -0.99 -14.07
N ASP A 165 -6.99 -1.95 -14.73
CA ASP A 165 -6.82 -3.31 -14.20
C ASP A 165 -5.43 -3.43 -13.56
N PRO A 166 -5.32 -3.49 -12.22
CA PRO A 166 -4.03 -3.68 -11.58
C PRO A 166 -3.37 -5.00 -11.96
N LYS A 167 -4.11 -6.04 -12.35
CA LYS A 167 -3.53 -7.35 -12.63
C LYS A 167 -3.04 -7.47 -14.07
N ALA A 168 -3.34 -6.49 -14.92
CA ALA A 168 -2.82 -6.42 -16.27
C ALA A 168 -1.32 -6.15 -16.27
N GLU A 169 -0.63 -6.67 -17.30
CA GLU A 169 0.77 -6.37 -17.52
C GLU A 169 0.97 -4.89 -17.89
N LEU A 170 1.79 -4.21 -17.10
CA LEU A 170 2.26 -2.86 -17.37
C LEU A 170 3.28 -2.90 -18.51
N LYS A 171 2.99 -2.19 -19.60
CA LYS A 171 3.91 -2.06 -20.74
C LYS A 171 4.81 -0.85 -20.59
N SER A 172 4.39 0.13 -19.80
CA SER A 172 5.16 1.31 -19.48
C SER A 172 4.84 1.87 -18.09
N TRP A 173 5.78 2.64 -17.52
CA TRP A 173 5.53 3.44 -16.32
C TRP A 173 4.42 4.48 -16.51
N GLN A 174 4.11 4.88 -17.76
CA GLN A 174 2.96 5.73 -18.03
C GLN A 174 1.62 5.05 -17.71
N ASP A 175 1.57 3.72 -17.66
CA ASP A 175 0.35 2.98 -17.29
C ASP A 175 0.00 3.15 -15.80
N LEU A 176 0.94 3.70 -14.99
CA LEU A 176 0.74 4.09 -13.59
C LEU A 176 0.68 5.63 -13.40
N SER A 177 0.64 6.40 -14.49
CA SER A 177 0.58 7.87 -14.46
C SER A 177 -0.88 8.34 -14.38
N PHE A 178 -1.41 8.38 -13.17
CA PHE A 178 -2.78 8.82 -12.92
C PHE A 178 -2.87 10.34 -12.72
N PRO A 179 -4.07 10.95 -12.97
CA PRO A 179 -4.32 12.33 -12.59
C PRO A 179 -4.04 12.57 -11.10
N GLU A 180 -3.29 13.63 -10.82
CA GLU A 180 -3.02 14.12 -9.46
C GLU A 180 -3.61 15.53 -9.26
N PHE A 181 -3.96 15.86 -8.03
CA PHE A 181 -4.41 17.21 -7.65
C PHE A 181 -3.96 17.57 -6.24
N ASP A 182 -3.50 18.81 -6.05
CA ASP A 182 -3.07 19.31 -4.74
C ASP A 182 -4.27 19.73 -3.90
N LEU A 183 -4.26 19.41 -2.60
CA LEU A 183 -5.26 19.88 -1.64
C LEU A 183 -4.72 21.10 -0.90
N ALA A 184 -5.50 22.18 -0.89
CA ALA A 184 -5.16 23.40 -0.18
C ALA A 184 -5.59 23.34 1.29
N LYS A 185 -4.80 23.93 2.19
CA LYS A 185 -5.17 24.08 3.60
C LYS A 185 -6.42 24.97 3.71
N VAL A 186 -7.49 24.43 4.26
CA VAL A 186 -8.76 25.14 4.51
C VAL A 186 -8.78 25.74 5.92
N SER A 187 -8.30 24.95 6.88
CA SER A 187 -8.17 25.34 8.29
C SER A 187 -7.11 24.46 8.94
N ASP A 188 -6.85 24.64 10.23
CA ASP A 188 -5.85 23.82 10.89
C ASP A 188 -6.22 22.33 10.89
N GLY A 189 -5.28 21.48 10.48
CA GLY A 189 -5.50 20.04 10.28
C GLY A 189 -6.49 19.67 9.15
N LYS A 190 -6.99 20.61 8.34
CA LYS A 190 -7.97 20.31 7.27
C LYS A 190 -7.54 20.82 5.90
N TYR A 191 -7.61 19.95 4.90
CA TYR A 191 -7.24 20.25 3.52
C TYR A 191 -8.35 19.82 2.57
N ALA A 192 -8.49 20.54 1.46
CA ALA A 192 -9.50 20.20 0.46
C ALA A 192 -9.12 20.64 -0.95
N ALA A 193 -9.69 19.94 -1.93
CA ALA A 193 -9.71 20.35 -3.33
C ALA A 193 -10.95 19.79 -4.02
N THR A 194 -11.32 20.40 -5.15
CA THR A 194 -12.36 19.86 -6.03
C THR A 194 -11.70 19.20 -7.22
N PHE A 195 -11.94 17.90 -7.39
CA PHE A 195 -11.59 17.20 -8.63
C PHE A 195 -12.82 17.20 -9.55
N ALA A 196 -12.64 17.48 -10.83
CA ALA A 196 -13.74 17.75 -11.77
C ALA A 196 -13.74 16.87 -13.05
N ASP A 197 -12.89 15.84 -13.08
CA ASP A 197 -12.71 14.96 -14.24
C ASP A 197 -13.15 13.51 -13.96
N PHE A 198 -14.26 13.34 -13.24
CA PHE A 198 -14.94 12.03 -13.14
C PHE A 198 -15.79 11.79 -14.39
N SER A 199 -15.13 11.44 -15.50
CA SER A 199 -15.72 11.39 -16.85
C SER A 199 -16.12 9.99 -17.35
N MET A 200 -15.65 8.92 -16.71
CA MET A 200 -15.98 7.52 -17.02
C MET A 200 -17.01 6.97 -16.04
N LEU A 201 -17.85 6.05 -16.50
CA LEU A 201 -18.78 5.34 -15.64
C LEU A 201 -18.04 4.31 -14.79
N GLY A 202 -18.47 4.14 -13.53
CA GLY A 202 -17.91 3.17 -12.60
C GLY A 202 -17.21 3.80 -11.39
N ASP A 203 -16.41 2.98 -10.71
CA ASP A 203 -15.79 3.31 -9.43
C ASP A 203 -14.38 3.86 -9.61
N TYR A 204 -14.19 5.12 -9.22
CA TYR A 204 -12.87 5.72 -9.10
C TYR A 204 -12.31 5.49 -7.71
N SER A 205 -11.03 5.12 -7.63
CA SER A 205 -10.29 5.15 -6.37
C SER A 205 -9.53 6.47 -6.24
N VAL A 206 -9.82 7.24 -5.20
CA VAL A 206 -9.12 8.49 -4.88
C VAL A 206 -8.23 8.25 -3.68
N ILE A 207 -6.92 8.32 -3.87
CA ILE A 207 -5.91 8.02 -2.86
C ILE A 207 -5.27 9.32 -2.40
N ILE A 208 -5.26 9.57 -1.10
CA ILE A 208 -4.68 10.78 -0.50
C ILE A 208 -3.32 10.45 0.10
N ASN A 209 -2.33 11.26 -0.30
CA ASN A 209 -0.97 11.22 0.20
C ASN A 209 -0.68 12.50 1.00
N VAL A 210 0.01 12.35 2.13
CA VAL A 210 0.43 13.47 2.99
C VAL A 210 1.89 13.26 3.36
N GLU A 211 2.66 14.33 3.32
CA GLU A 211 4.08 14.29 3.65
C GLU A 211 4.54 15.55 4.39
N ASN A 212 5.58 15.37 5.21
CA ASN A 212 6.35 16.43 5.84
C ASN A 212 7.85 16.10 5.72
N ALA A 213 8.71 16.89 6.36
CA ALA A 213 10.15 16.66 6.36
C ALA A 213 10.56 15.34 7.06
N ASP A 214 9.70 14.82 7.93
CA ASP A 214 9.95 13.67 8.80
C ASP A 214 9.38 12.36 8.24
N GLY A 215 8.67 12.42 7.12
CA GLY A 215 8.16 11.25 6.42
C GLY A 215 6.78 11.45 5.81
N PHE A 216 6.06 10.34 5.72
CA PHE A 216 4.82 10.22 4.97
C PHE A 216 3.74 9.60 5.84
N ALA A 217 2.51 10.07 5.69
CA ALA A 217 1.37 9.38 6.26
C ALA A 217 1.13 8.07 5.51
N ASP A 218 0.57 7.09 6.21
CA ASP A 218 -0.08 5.96 5.54
C ASP A 218 -1.17 6.52 4.60
N PRO A 219 -1.10 6.25 3.28
CA PRO A 219 -2.10 6.80 2.37
C PRO A 219 -3.46 6.17 2.66
N VAL A 220 -4.53 6.95 2.47
CA VAL A 220 -5.90 6.48 2.62
C VAL A 220 -6.63 6.62 1.30
N GLN A 221 -7.62 5.76 1.05
CA GLN A 221 -8.40 5.79 -0.19
C GLN A 221 -9.90 5.90 0.07
N THR A 222 -10.60 6.53 -0.87
CA THR A 222 -12.06 6.60 -0.92
C THR A 222 -12.55 6.34 -2.34
N THR A 223 -13.82 5.92 -2.46
CA THR A 223 -14.43 5.57 -3.74
C THR A 223 -15.43 6.62 -4.19
N ILE A 224 -15.28 7.09 -5.42
CA ILE A 224 -16.25 7.99 -6.07
C ILE A 224 -16.88 7.22 -7.23
N THR A 225 -18.18 6.92 -7.12
CA THR A 225 -18.93 6.18 -8.14
C THR A 225 -19.62 7.16 -9.09
N VAL A 226 -19.36 7.03 -10.39
CA VAL A 226 -20.12 7.72 -11.44
C VAL A 226 -21.21 6.77 -11.93
N PRO A 227 -22.49 7.04 -11.68
CA PRO A 227 -23.57 6.10 -11.97
C PRO A 227 -23.77 5.93 -13.48
N GLY A 228 -23.86 4.69 -13.92
CA GLY A 228 -24.37 4.35 -15.25
C GLY A 228 -25.89 4.49 -15.35
N GLU A 229 -26.44 4.28 -16.54
CA GLU A 229 -27.89 4.10 -16.66
C GLU A 229 -28.28 2.76 -16.02
N THR A 230 -29.12 2.84 -14.99
CA THR A 230 -29.46 1.77 -14.05
C THR A 230 -29.62 0.38 -14.69
N THR A 231 -28.77 -0.55 -14.30
CA THR A 231 -29.28 -1.76 -13.64
C THR A 231 -28.66 -1.81 -12.25
N LYS A 232 -29.48 -2.16 -11.26
CA LYS A 232 -29.19 -2.07 -9.83
C LYS A 232 -28.01 -2.97 -9.48
N SER A 233 -26.79 -2.45 -9.52
CA SER A 233 -25.61 -3.14 -9.00
C SER A 233 -25.69 -3.11 -7.47
N GLU A 234 -25.55 -4.26 -6.84
CA GLU A 234 -25.35 -4.32 -5.39
C GLU A 234 -24.11 -3.51 -5.00
N PRO A 235 -24.07 -2.90 -3.80
CA PRO A 235 -22.90 -2.15 -3.35
C PRO A 235 -21.69 -3.08 -3.40
N THR A 236 -20.73 -2.78 -4.27
CA THR A 236 -19.46 -3.51 -4.31
C THR A 236 -18.73 -3.21 -3.01
N GLN A 237 -18.74 -4.17 -2.07
CA GLN A 237 -17.94 -4.11 -0.85
C GLN A 237 -16.48 -3.92 -1.26
N LEU A 238 -15.79 -2.93 -0.67
CA LEU A 238 -14.38 -2.69 -0.99
C LEU A 238 -13.59 -3.95 -0.60
N THR A 239 -12.83 -4.52 -1.53
CA THR A 239 -11.88 -5.58 -1.21
C THR A 239 -10.85 -5.01 -0.23
N GLY A 240 -10.97 -5.38 1.06
CA GLY A 240 -10.12 -4.85 2.13
C GLY A 240 -10.82 -3.93 3.14
N ASP A 241 -12.07 -3.51 2.91
CA ASP A 241 -12.91 -2.89 3.96
C ASP A 241 -13.54 -4.02 4.79
N VAL A 242 -12.84 -4.34 5.87
CA VAL A 242 -13.21 -5.41 6.80
C VAL A 242 -14.25 -4.91 7.79
N ASN A 243 -14.22 -3.61 8.11
CA ASN A 243 -15.06 -3.02 9.15
C ASN A 243 -16.40 -2.43 8.64
N GLY A 244 -16.56 -2.31 7.32
CA GLY A 244 -17.78 -1.86 6.64
C GLY A 244 -18.01 -0.35 6.66
N ASP A 245 -16.99 0.47 6.96
CA ASP A 245 -17.10 1.93 6.96
C ASP A 245 -16.98 2.56 5.57
N SER A 246 -16.88 1.74 4.52
CA SER A 246 -16.71 2.17 3.13
C SER A 246 -15.44 3.00 2.93
N VAL A 247 -14.44 2.79 3.78
CA VAL A 247 -13.07 3.30 3.67
C VAL A 247 -12.14 2.08 3.82
N VAL A 248 -10.99 2.08 3.16
CA VAL A 248 -9.94 1.08 3.46
C VAL A 248 -8.81 1.78 4.18
N ASN A 249 -8.61 1.44 5.45
CA ASN A 249 -7.64 2.08 6.33
C ASN A 249 -7.04 1.09 7.36
N ILE A 250 -6.23 1.59 8.31
CA ILE A 250 -5.58 0.77 9.35
C ILE A 250 -6.58 0.06 10.28
N PHE A 251 -7.81 0.55 10.44
CA PHE A 251 -8.83 -0.10 11.27
C PHE A 251 -9.35 -1.40 10.63
N ASP A 252 -9.16 -1.58 9.32
CA ASP A 252 -9.38 -2.85 8.62
C ASP A 252 -8.28 -3.88 8.88
N LEU A 253 -7.19 -3.53 9.57
CA LEU A 253 -6.18 -4.50 10.03
C LEU A 253 -6.66 -5.31 11.25
N SER A 254 -7.89 -5.08 11.75
CA SER A 254 -8.47 -5.84 12.86
C SER A 254 -9.09 -7.17 12.42
N CYS A 255 -8.30 -8.06 11.81
CA CYS A 255 -8.72 -9.45 11.67
C CYS A 255 -8.54 -10.17 13.02
N ARG A 256 -9.67 -10.37 13.69
CA ARG A 256 -9.91 -11.21 14.88
C ARG A 256 -8.91 -12.35 15.09
N ILE A 257 -7.96 -12.16 16.00
CA ILE A 257 -7.50 -13.26 16.87
C ILE A 257 -8.64 -13.55 17.84
N ILE A 258 -9.64 -14.31 17.40
CA ILE A 258 -10.50 -15.01 18.36
C ILE A 258 -9.72 -16.22 18.82
N TRP A 259 -9.13 -16.07 20.01
CA TRP A 259 -8.88 -17.19 20.90
C TRP A 259 -10.15 -18.04 21.00
N GLN A 260 -10.15 -19.24 20.41
CA GLN A 260 -11.04 -20.30 20.87
C GLN A 260 -10.21 -21.31 21.65
N VAL A 261 -10.37 -21.18 22.96
CA VAL A 261 -9.85 -22.02 24.02
C VAL A 261 -11.05 -22.89 24.44
N TRP A 262 -10.90 -24.21 24.29
CA TRP A 262 -11.76 -25.35 24.73
C TRP A 262 -13.12 -25.59 24.07
N CYS A 263 -13.24 -26.75 23.40
CA CYS A 263 -13.74 -28.00 24.03
C CYS A 263 -12.79 -29.14 23.69
#